data_AF-D3AP77-F1
#
_entry.id   AF-D3AP77-F1
#
_cell.length_a   1.000
_cell.length_b   1.000
_cell.length_c   1.000
_cell.angle_alpha   90.00
_cell.angle_beta   90.00
_cell.angle_gamma   90.00
#
_symmetry.space_group_name_H-M   'P 1'
#
loop_
_entity.id
_entity.type
_entity.pdbx_description
1 polymer ?
#
loop_
_entity_poly.entity_id
_entity_poly.type
_entity_poly.pdbx_seq_one_letter_code
_entity_poly.pdbx_strand_id
1 'polypeptide(L)' 'MKLEARWDNAGRDQLTIGEMVEMGKDGYEFVISGGHIVSVLINL' A
#
# COMPACT_ATOMS: atom_id res chain seq x y z
N MET A 1 -2.53 13.25 10.13
CA MET A 1 -3.63 12.27 10.25
C MET A 1 -3.43 11.26 9.12
N LYS A 2 -3.56 9.96 9.35
CA LYS A 2 -3.37 8.96 8.27
C LYS A 2 -4.70 8.65 7.58
N LEU A 3 -4.70 8.70 6.25
CA LEU A 3 -5.82 8.26 5.42
C LEU A 3 -5.58 6.83 4.98
N GLU A 4 -6.55 5.93 5.21
CA GLU A 4 -6.52 4.56 4.70
C GLU A 4 -7.29 4.47 3.39
N ALA A 5 -6.63 3.99 2.34
CA ALA A 5 -7.26 3.61 1.08
C ALA A 5 -7.26 2.08 0.96
N ARG A 6 -8.45 1.47 0.98
CA ARG A 6 -8.62 0.03 0.75
C ARG A 6 -8.55 -0.29 -0.74
N TRP A 7 -7.86 -1.38 -1.07
CA TRP A 7 -7.73 -1.87 -2.44
C TRP A 7 -8.67 -3.05 -2.66
N ASP A 8 -9.97 -2.79 -2.64
CA ASP A 8 -10.96 -3.77 -3.06
C ASP A 8 -11.01 -3.79 -4.60
N ASN A 9 -10.60 -4.91 -5.22
CA ASN A 9 -10.81 -5.19 -6.65
C ASN A 9 -10.14 -4.24 -7.66
N ALA A 10 -9.11 -3.48 -7.27
CA ALA A 10 -8.47 -2.47 -8.11
C ALA A 10 -7.43 -3.00 -9.12
N GLY A 11 -7.18 -4.32 -9.16
CA GLY A 11 -6.34 -4.96 -10.20
C GLY A 11 -4.85 -4.65 -10.15
N ARG A 12 -4.34 -4.01 -9.08
CA ARG A 12 -2.89 -3.91 -8.81
C ARG A 12 -2.46 -5.00 -7.82
N ASP A 13 -2.48 -6.24 -8.29
CA ASP A 13 -2.05 -7.39 -7.49
C ASP A 13 -0.52 -7.56 -7.47
N GLN A 14 0.21 -6.75 -8.26
CA GLN A 14 1.66 -6.83 -8.37
C GLN A 14 2.28 -5.43 -8.29
N LEU A 15 2.72 -5.07 -7.08
CA LEU A 15 3.75 -4.06 -6.89
C LEU A 15 5.10 -4.75 -6.85
N THR A 16 6.09 -4.19 -7.53
CA THR A 16 7.47 -4.61 -7.34
C THR A 16 7.98 -4.17 -5.96
N ILE A 17 8.97 -4.89 -5.42
CA ILE A 17 9.63 -4.49 -4.17
C ILE A 17 10.22 -3.07 -4.30
N GLY A 18 10.72 -2.68 -5.47
CA GLY A 18 11.25 -1.35 -5.73
C GLY A 18 10.20 -0.25 -5.55
N GLU A 19 9.01 -0.45 -6.12
CA GLU A 19 7.88 0.49 -5.95
C GLU A 19 7.45 0.59 -4.48
N MET A 20 7.40 -0.54 -3.76
CA MET A 20 7.07 -0.53 -2.33
C MET A 20 8.09 0.25 -1.50
N VAL A 21 9.37 0.16 -1.84
CA VAL A 21 10.45 0.90 -1.14
C VAL A 21 10.34 2.40 -1.40
N GLU A 22 10.12 2.82 -2.64
CA GLU A 22 9.97 4.25 -2.95
C GLU A 22 8.72 4.83 -2.26
N MET A 23 7.59 4.13 -2.33
CA MET A 23 6.38 4.55 -1.61
C MET A 23 6.59 4.61 -0.09
N GLY A 24 7.36 3.68 0.48
CA GLY A 24 7.74 3.74 1.89
C GLY A 24 8.53 5.00 2.25
N LYS A 25 9.45 5.45 1.38
CA LYS A 25 10.20 6.71 1.59
C LYS A 25 9.27 7.93 1.53
N ASP A 26 8.23 7.88 0.71
CA ASP A 26 7.21 8.91 0.61
C ASP A 26 6.18 8.86 1.76
N GLY A 27 6.39 7.97 2.74
CA GLY A 27 5.56 7.90 3.96
C GLY A 27 4.29 7.07 3.82
N TYR A 28 4.20 6.24 2.79
CA TYR A 28 3.12 5.27 2.63
C TYR A 28 3.40 4.02 3.49
N GLU A 29 2.35 3.46 4.10
CA GLU A 29 2.43 2.20 4.83
C GLU A 29 1.44 1.19 4.27
N PHE A 30 1.86 -0.06 4.10
CA PHE A 30 1.03 -1.10 3.49
C PHE A 30 0.47 -2.04 4.56
N VAL A 31 -0.81 -2.40 4.44
CA VAL A 31 -1.44 -3.44 5.24
C VAL A 31 -1.48 -4.72 4.42
N ILE A 32 -0.91 -5.79 4.96
CA ILE A 32 -0.80 -7.09 4.30
C ILE A 32 -1.64 -8.12 5.05
N SER A 33 -2.47 -8.86 4.32
CA SER A 33 -3.27 -9.98 4.85
C SER A 33 -3.22 -11.15 3.88
N GLY A 34 -2.94 -12.35 4.39
CA GLY A 34 -2.85 -13.56 3.55
C GLY A 34 -1.80 -13.50 2.44
N GLY A 35 -0.76 -12.67 2.58
CA GLY A 35 0.26 -12.45 1.55
C GLY A 35 -0.11 -11.42 0.48
N HIS A 36 -1.27 -10.76 0.60
CA HIS A 36 -1.75 -9.74 -0.33
C HIS A 36 -1.84 -8.37 0.36
N ILE A 37 -1.52 -7.31 -0.38
CA ILE A 37 -1.73 -5.94 0.08
C ILE A 37 -3.24 -5.64 0.02
N VAL A 38 -3.83 -5.25 1.14
CA VAL A 38 -5.28 -5.00 1.26
C VAL A 38 -5.60 -3.51 1.42
N SER A 39 -4.67 -2.72 1.94
CA SER A 39 -4.81 -1.27 2.01
C SER A 39 -3.46 -0.57 2.10
N VAL A 40 -3.48 0.73 1.81
CA VAL A 40 -2.34 1.64 2.00
C VAL A 40 -2.76 2.81 2.88
N LEU A 41 -1.89 3.19 3.81
CA LEU A 41 -2.03 4.32 4.70
C LEU A 41 -1.12 5.45 4.19
N ILE A 42 -1.64 6.67 4.12
CA ILE A 42 -0.92 7.83 3.63
C ILE A 42 -0.95 8.91 4.72
N ASN A 43 0.21 9.48 5.05
CA ASN A 43 0.25 10.68 5.88
C ASN A 43 -0.22 11.90 5.05
N LEU A 44 -1.26 12.58 5.51
CA LEU A 44 -1.64 13.92 5.04
C LEU A 44 -0.75 14.98 5.67
#